data_AF-A0A9N9AC13-F1
#
_entry.id   AF-A0A9N9AC13-F1
#
_cell.length_a   1.000
_cell.length_b   1.000
_cell.length_c   1.000
_cell.angle_alpha   90.00
_cell.angle_beta   90.00
_cell.angle_gamma   90.00
#
_symmetry.space_group_name_H-M   'P 1'
#
loop_
_entity.id
_entity.type
_entity.pdbx_description
1 polymer ?
#
loop_
_entity_poly.entity_id
_entity_poly.type
_entity_poly.pdbx_seq_one_letter_code
_entity_poly.pdbx_strand_id
1 'polypeptide(L)' 'MTNYRKLAIFKREMIIGLSKSNHGTPDISEVLEIPRITCQNVINNFHKKGLTDVTAHSERLSLLSD' A
#
# COMPACT_ATOMS: atom_id res chain seq x y z
N MET A 1 -12.81 12.06 6.95
CA MET A 1 -12.12 10.75 6.79
C MET A 1 -12.20 10.33 5.34
N THR A 2 -11.12 10.48 4.59
CA THR A 2 -11.08 10.16 3.16
C THR A 2 -11.01 8.65 2.97
N ASN A 3 -12.00 8.08 2.29
CA ASN A 3 -12.06 6.64 2.01
C ASN A 3 -11.00 6.25 0.96
N TYR A 4 -9.81 5.80 1.40
CA TYR A 4 -8.74 5.26 0.53
C TYR A 4 -9.07 3.90 -0.12
N ARG A 5 -10.36 3.57 -0.24
CA ARG A 5 -10.84 2.20 -0.52
C ARG A 5 -10.44 1.67 -1.90
N LYS A 6 -9.98 2.49 -2.83
CA LYS A 6 -9.44 2.06 -4.14
C LYS A 6 -8.34 3.00 -4.61
N LEU A 7 -7.09 2.71 -4.25
CA LEU A 7 -5.95 3.23 -5.01
C LEU A 7 -5.89 2.47 -6.34
N ALA A 8 -5.87 3.18 -7.48
CA ALA A 8 -5.80 2.55 -8.79
C ALA A 8 -4.56 1.65 -8.91
N ILE A 9 -4.67 0.53 -9.64
CA ILE A 9 -3.57 -0.45 -9.83
C ILE A 9 -2.30 0.27 -10.32
N PHE A 10 -2.44 1.16 -11.30
CA PHE A 10 -1.33 1.98 -11.82
C PHE A 10 -0.58 2.74 -10.71
N LYS A 11 -1.30 3.40 -9.80
CA LYS A 11 -0.66 4.14 -8.69
C LYS A 11 0.07 3.20 -7.73
N ARG A 12 -0.39 1.95 -7.56
CA ARG A 12 0.28 0.95 -6.71
C ARG A 12 1.55 0.42 -7.35
N GLU A 13 1.53 0.18 -8.65
CA GLU A 13 2.72 -0.21 -9.43
C GLU A 13 3.78 0.89 -9.40
N MET A 14 3.38 2.16 -9.51
CA MET A 14 4.30 3.30 -9.36
C MET A 14 4.95 3.34 -7.97
N ILE A 15 4.18 3.14 -6.89
CA ILE A 15 4.74 3.07 -5.52
C ILE A 15 5.81 1.97 -5.43
N ILE A 16 5.54 0.78 -5.97
CA ILE A 16 6.47 -0.35 -5.94
C ILE A 16 7.70 -0.07 -6.80
N GLY A 17 7.51 0.49 -8.00
CA GLY A 17 8.59 0.86 -8.91
C GLY A 17 9.55 1.88 -8.28
N LEU A 18 9.02 2.91 -7.64
CA LEU A 18 9.83 3.91 -6.93
C LEU A 18 10.54 3.31 -5.71
N SER A 19 9.87 2.47 -4.94
CA SER A 19 10.47 1.75 -3.80
C SER A 19 11.67 0.88 -4.24
N LYS A 20 11.54 0.16 -5.37
CA LYS A 20 12.64 -0.63 -5.95
C LYS A 20 13.79 0.23 -6.48
N SER A 21 13.51 1.48 -6.84
CA SER A 21 14.51 2.46 -7.30
C SER A 21 15.20 3.19 -6.13
N ASN A 22 15.10 2.64 -4.92
CA ASN A 22 15.73 3.13 -3.69
C ASN A 22 15.20 4.50 -3.20
N HIS A 23 13.98 4.89 -3.60
CA HIS A 23 13.28 6.03 -3.01
C HIS A 23 12.64 5.64 -1.67
N GLY A 24 12.78 6.50 -0.66
CA GLY A 24 12.13 6.29 0.63
C GLY A 24 10.62 6.51 0.55
N THR A 25 9.85 5.86 1.43
CA THR A 25 8.41 6.13 1.61
C THR A 25 8.09 7.63 1.76
N PRO A 26 8.91 8.47 2.44
CA PRO A 26 8.74 9.92 2.47
C PRO A 26 8.64 10.57 1.09
N ASP A 27 9.59 10.27 0.21
CA ASP A 27 9.73 10.88 -1.11
C ASP A 27 8.64 10.37 -2.05
N ILE A 28 8.34 9.06 -1.99
CA ILE A 28 7.27 8.44 -2.78
C ILE A 28 5.91 9.07 -2.45
N SER A 29 5.67 9.36 -1.16
CA SER A 29 4.44 9.98 -0.70
C SER A 29 4.26 11.40 -1.24
N GLU A 30 5.35 12.16 -1.29
CA GLU A 30 5.37 13.52 -1.83
C GLU A 30 5.19 13.51 -3.35
N VAL A 31 5.97 12.70 -4.08
CA VAL A 31 5.94 12.60 -5.55
C VAL A 31 4.59 12.16 -6.08
N LEU A 32 3.93 11.20 -5.40
CA LEU A 32 2.66 10.64 -5.87
C LEU A 32 1.43 11.30 -5.24
N GLU A 33 1.63 12.24 -4.30
CA GLU A 33 0.58 12.85 -3.48
C GLU A 33 -0.31 11.79 -2.79
N ILE A 34 0.31 10.72 -2.30
CA ILE A 34 -0.34 9.60 -1.62
C ILE A 34 0.12 9.60 -0.17
N PRO A 35 -0.77 9.40 0.82
CA PRO A 35 -0.35 9.35 2.22
C PRO A 35 0.73 8.29 2.47
N ARG A 36 1.74 8.65 3.27
CA ARG A 36 2.84 7.75 3.65
C ARG A 36 2.36 6.38 4.13
N ILE A 37 1.28 6.35 4.92
CA ILE A 37 0.70 5.09 5.43
C ILE A 37 0.18 4.18 4.31
N THR A 38 -0.38 4.76 3.24
CA THR A 38 -0.86 4.01 2.08
C THR A 38 0.32 3.48 1.26
N CYS A 39 1.35 4.30 1.02
CA CYS A 39 2.59 3.86 0.37
C CYS A 39 3.24 2.71 1.13
N GLN A 40 3.37 2.85 2.45
CA GLN A 40 3.96 1.81 3.31
C GLN A 40 3.16 0.51 3.27
N ASN A 41 1.82 0.60 3.31
CA ASN A 41 0.96 -0.58 3.23
C ASN A 41 1.10 -1.31 1.88
N VAL A 42 1.18 -0.56 0.76
CA VAL A 42 1.41 -1.14 -0.57
C VAL A 42 2.76 -1.85 -0.64
N ILE A 43 3.84 -1.19 -0.19
CA ILE A 43 5.20 -1.76 -0.20
C ILE A 43 5.26 -3.02 0.68
N ASN A 44 4.71 -2.95 1.90
CA ASN A 44 4.68 -4.08 2.83
C ASN A 44 3.87 -5.26 2.28
N ASN A 45 2.72 -5.00 1.66
CA ASN A 45 1.90 -6.04 1.05
C ASN A 45 2.62 -6.67 -0.16
N PHE A 46 3.31 -5.86 -0.96
CA PHE A 46 4.12 -6.36 -2.07
C PHE A 46 5.27 -7.25 -1.58
N HIS A 47 6.01 -6.85 -0.55
CA HIS A 47 7.08 -7.69 0.01
C HIS A 47 6.57 -8.99 0.62
N LYS A 48 5.40 -8.97 1.28
CA LYS A 48 4.85 -10.15 1.94
C LYS A 48 4.18 -11.14 0.99
N LYS A 49 3.50 -10.64 -0.04
CA LYS A 49 2.59 -11.44 -0.89
C LYS A 49 2.95 -11.43 -2.38
N GLY A 50 3.89 -10.57 -2.81
CA GLY A 50 4.17 -10.34 -4.23
C GLY A 50 3.05 -9.61 -4.97
N LEU A 51 2.04 -9.09 -4.26
CA LEU A 51 0.83 -8.54 -4.86
C LEU A 51 0.86 -7.01 -4.92
N THR A 52 0.48 -6.47 -6.07
CA THR A 52 0.18 -5.03 -6.26
C THR A 52 -1.27 -4.71 -5.93
N ASP A 53 -2.12 -5.72 -5.70
CA ASP A 53 -3.49 -5.52 -5.28
C ASP A 53 -3.58 -5.41 -3.75
N VAL A 54 -3.95 -4.22 -3.26
CA VAL A 54 -4.50 -4.07 -1.92
C VAL A 54 -6.00 -4.30 -2.03
N THR A 55 -6.40 -5.52 -2.39
CA THR A 55 -7.72 -6.00 -1.98
C THR A 55 -7.63 -6.02 -0.47
N ALA A 56 -8.34 -5.10 0.17
CA ALA A 56 -8.42 -5.03 1.61
C ALA A 56 -8.74 -6.44 2.10
N HIS A 57 -7.76 -7.13 2.69
CA HIS A 57 -8.08 -8.19 3.63
C HIS A 57 -8.76 -7.45 4.77
N SER A 58 -10.07 -7.32 4.63
CA SER A 58 -11.01 -7.25 5.72
C SER A 58 -11.00 -8.59 6.46
N GLU A 59 -9.81 -9.05 6.85
CA GLU A 59 -9.60 -9.73 8.13
C GLU A 59 -9.43 -8.58 9.13
N ARG A 60 -10.44 -7.75 9.38
CA ARG A 60 -11.36 -8.04 10.48
C ARG A 60 -10.99 -9.36 11.15
N LEU A 61 -10.13 -9.25 12.16
CA LEU A 61 -10.45 -9.75 13.48
C LEU A 61 -11.36 -11.00 13.44
N SER A 62 -10.78 -12.13 13.08
CA SER A 62 -11.21 -13.42 13.60
C SER A 62 -10.30 -13.78 14.78
N LEU A 63 -10.12 -12.82 15.69
CA LEU A 63 -9.88 -13.07 17.11
C LEU A 63 -11.25 -13.29 17.78
N LEU A 64 -11.98 -14.29 17.30
CA LEU A 64 -13.00 -14.99 18.06
C LEU A 64 -12.48 -16.42 18.21
N SER A 65 -11.43 -16.53 19.02
CA SER A 65 -11.17 -17.76 19.77
C SER A 65 -12.18 -17.78 20.92
N ASP A 66 -13.25 -18.55 20.73
CA ASP A 66 -13.83 -19.53 21.66
C ASP A 66 -15.09 -20.15 21.04
#